data_AF-A0A353SZI5-F1
#
_entry.id   AF-A0A353SZI5-F1
#
_cell.length_a   1.000
_cell.length_b   1.000
_cell.length_c   1.000
_cell.angle_alpha   90.00
_cell.angle_beta   90.00
_cell.angle_gamma   90.00
#
_symmetry.space_group_name_H-M   'P 1'
#
loop_
_entity.id
_entity.type
_entity.pdbx_description
1 polymer ?
#
loop_
_entity_poly.entity_id
_entity_poly.type
_entity_poly.pdbx_seq_one_letter_code
_entity_poly.pdbx_strand_id
1 'polypeptide(L)'
;MSAEPTLSSICYKRNFLSEVIVRVDLVSPLPELMNELPKSISKTALEIFPIDEPKPAFVQELLFSQKELSTRKQEFTEWNFHGRNREKRLTIIPEAFFIVHKKYERYENLRNEFTTILESFLNHFEQAQPSRLGLRYINQLDLQGPSPLDWQNYISNDLLGLFSYDIEGGSPSRIFHNIEVVLDDFNLRFQFGIHNPDYPAS
;
A
#
# COMPACT_ATOMS: atom_id res chain seq x y z
N MET A 1 31.01 5.13 -24.71
CA MET A 1 29.92 5.71 -23.89
C MET A 1 28.64 5.03 -24.29
N SER A 2 28.20 4.02 -23.54
CA SER A 2 26.85 3.48 -23.67
C SER A 2 25.88 4.53 -23.13
N ALA A 3 24.83 4.86 -23.89
CA ALA A 3 23.77 5.72 -23.41
C ALA A 3 23.17 5.11 -22.14
N GLU A 4 22.98 5.92 -21.09
CA GLU A 4 22.29 5.47 -19.90
C GLU A 4 20.88 5.01 -20.27
N PRO A 5 20.44 3.82 -19.81
CA PRO A 5 19.10 3.34 -20.10
C PRO A 5 18.10 4.35 -19.53
N THR A 6 17.19 4.83 -20.36
CA THR A 6 16.06 5.62 -19.86
C THR A 6 15.24 4.73 -18.94
N LEU A 7 14.79 5.24 -17.78
CA LEU A 7 14.00 4.46 -16.81
C LEU A 7 12.78 3.78 -17.46
N SER A 8 12.23 4.38 -18.52
CA SER A 8 11.14 3.85 -19.35
C SER A 8 11.47 2.57 -20.14
N SER A 9 12.74 2.21 -20.28
CA SER A 9 13.22 1.04 -21.03
C SER A 9 13.60 -0.15 -20.14
N ILE A 10 13.59 0.04 -18.82
CA ILE A 10 14.03 -0.98 -17.85
C ILE A 10 12.88 -1.96 -17.60
N CYS A 11 12.99 -3.16 -18.19
CA CYS A 11 12.13 -4.29 -17.87
C CYS A 11 12.94 -5.30 -17.04
N TYR A 12 12.61 -5.43 -15.76
CA TYR A 12 13.27 -6.40 -14.89
C TYR A 12 12.87 -7.82 -15.27
N LYS A 13 13.86 -8.70 -15.47
CA LYS A 13 13.63 -10.12 -15.73
C LYS A 13 12.83 -10.81 -14.60
N ARG A 14 13.00 -10.33 -13.36
CA ARG A 14 12.25 -10.74 -12.18
C ARG A 14 11.62 -9.49 -11.56
N ASN A 15 10.29 -9.49 -11.43
CA ASN A 15 9.58 -8.40 -10.75
C ASN A 15 9.70 -8.59 -9.23
N PHE A 16 10.25 -7.60 -8.55
CA PHE A 16 10.41 -7.60 -7.09
C PHE A 16 9.28 -6.84 -6.37
N LEU A 17 8.34 -6.26 -7.13
CA LEU A 17 7.12 -5.68 -6.57
C LEU A 17 6.23 -6.81 -6.07
N SER A 18 6.13 -6.93 -4.74
CA SER A 18 5.19 -7.85 -4.12
C SER A 18 3.80 -7.25 -4.01
N GLU A 19 3.71 -5.93 -3.80
CA GLU A 19 2.44 -5.22 -3.75
C GLU A 19 2.55 -3.79 -4.31
N VAL A 20 1.51 -3.37 -5.02
CA VAL A 20 1.28 -1.97 -5.39
C VAL A 20 -0.07 -1.55 -4.87
N ILE A 21 -0.10 -0.49 -4.06
CA ILE A 21 -1.28 -0.02 -3.35
C ILE A 21 -1.58 1.40 -3.78
N VAL A 22 -2.76 1.62 -4.35
CA VAL A 22 -3.32 2.96 -4.55
C VAL A 22 -4.46 3.15 -3.57
N ARG A 23 -4.49 4.28 -2.87
CA ARG A 23 -5.45 4.56 -1.80
C ARG A 23 -5.91 6.00 -1.85
N VAL A 24 -7.21 6.21 -1.68
CA VAL A 24 -7.76 7.52 -1.36
C VAL A 24 -8.41 7.47 0.01
N ASP A 25 -8.03 8.42 0.87
CA ASP A 25 -8.67 8.67 2.15
C ASP A 25 -9.68 9.81 1.99
N LEU A 26 -10.73 9.78 2.80
CA LEU A 26 -11.76 10.82 2.85
C LEU A 26 -11.51 11.77 4.02
N VAL A 27 -11.97 13.00 3.91
CA VAL A 27 -11.94 14.00 4.98
C VAL A 27 -12.89 13.61 6.12
N SER A 28 -14.04 13.03 5.77
CA SER A 28 -15.04 12.56 6.72
C SER A 28 -15.53 11.17 6.31
N PRO A 29 -15.78 10.26 7.27
CA PRO A 29 -16.32 8.94 6.95
C PRO A 29 -17.71 9.08 6.32
N LEU A 30 -18.04 8.18 5.38
CA LEU A 30 -19.37 8.07 4.78
C LEU A 30 -20.20 7.01 5.55
N PRO A 31 -21.18 7.41 6.37
CA PRO A 31 -21.93 6.47 7.21
C PRO A 31 -22.75 5.46 6.40
N GLU A 32 -23.14 5.79 5.17
CA GLU A 32 -23.90 4.87 4.31
C GLU A 32 -23.13 3.56 4.07
N LEU A 33 -21.80 3.67 3.91
CA LEU A 33 -20.91 2.54 3.66
C LEU A 33 -20.79 1.57 4.83
N MET A 34 -21.27 1.92 6.03
CA MET A 34 -21.20 1.02 7.18
C MET A 34 -22.00 -0.27 6.96
N ASN A 35 -23.14 -0.18 6.27
CA ASN A 35 -24.09 -1.29 6.15
C ASN A 35 -24.49 -1.58 4.71
N GLU A 36 -24.31 -0.63 3.79
CA GLU A 36 -24.70 -0.81 2.39
C GLU A 36 -23.67 -0.22 1.41
N LEU A 37 -23.41 -0.94 0.32
CA LEU A 37 -22.65 -0.42 -0.81
C LEU A 37 -23.61 -0.09 -1.96
N PRO A 38 -23.60 1.15 -2.48
CA PRO A 38 -24.45 1.54 -3.60
C PRO A 38 -24.31 0.62 -4.81
N LYS A 39 -25.44 0.28 -5.44
CA LYS A 39 -25.50 -0.64 -6.59
C LYS A 39 -24.68 -0.17 -7.80
N SER A 40 -24.57 1.14 -8.00
CA SER A 40 -23.73 1.72 -9.05
C SER A 40 -22.26 1.35 -8.83
N ILE A 41 -21.76 1.54 -7.61
CA ILE A 41 -20.38 1.26 -7.23
C ILE A 41 -20.12 -0.24 -7.24
N SER A 42 -21.02 -1.05 -6.68
CA SER A 42 -20.85 -2.51 -6.64
C SER A 42 -20.84 -3.14 -8.04
N LYS A 43 -21.68 -2.64 -8.96
CA LYS A 43 -21.67 -3.07 -10.36
C LYS A 43 -20.34 -2.73 -11.04
N THR A 44 -19.87 -1.49 -10.93
CA THR A 44 -18.56 -1.07 -11.48
C THR A 44 -17.42 -1.90 -10.88
N ALA A 45 -17.46 -2.16 -9.57
CA ALA A 45 -16.47 -3.00 -8.88
C ALA A 45 -16.46 -4.43 -9.45
N LEU A 46 -17.61 -5.07 -9.62
CA LEU A 46 -17.72 -6.44 -10.11
C LEU A 46 -17.29 -6.61 -11.58
N GLU A 47 -17.36 -5.56 -12.40
CA GLU A 47 -16.83 -5.59 -13.77
C GLU A 47 -15.29 -5.75 -13.79
N ILE A 48 -14.59 -5.21 -12.79
CA ILE A 48 -13.13 -5.20 -12.69
C ILE A 48 -12.61 -6.29 -11.72
N PHE A 49 -13.36 -6.54 -10.64
CA PHE A 49 -13.06 -7.42 -9.52
C PHE A 49 -14.26 -8.36 -9.28
N PRO A 50 -14.38 -9.45 -10.04
CA PRO A 50 -15.64 -10.22 -10.18
C PRO A 50 -16.00 -11.12 -8.99
N ILE A 51 -15.27 -11.05 -7.88
CA ILE A 51 -15.52 -11.87 -6.68
C ILE A 51 -15.80 -10.91 -5.51
N ASP A 52 -17.00 -10.95 -4.94
CA ASP A 52 -17.40 -10.16 -3.77
C ASP A 52 -17.28 -10.95 -2.47
N GLU A 53 -16.62 -10.37 -1.47
CA GLU A 53 -16.43 -10.98 -0.13
C GLU A 53 -16.56 -9.94 0.98
N PRO A 54 -17.74 -9.33 1.20
CA PRO A 54 -17.94 -8.40 2.30
C PRO A 54 -17.65 -9.08 3.65
N LYS A 55 -16.99 -8.36 4.57
CA LYS A 55 -16.59 -8.89 5.88
C LYS A 55 -16.92 -7.90 6.99
N PRO A 56 -17.38 -8.36 8.17
CA PRO A 56 -17.55 -7.49 9.32
C PRO A 56 -16.18 -7.01 9.83
N ALA A 57 -16.08 -5.71 10.11
CA ALA A 57 -14.91 -5.05 10.66
C ALA A 57 -15.34 -4.08 11.78
N PHE A 58 -14.38 -3.63 12.59
CA PHE A 58 -14.66 -2.62 13.61
C PHE A 58 -13.47 -1.70 13.84
N VAL A 59 -13.77 -0.44 14.16
CA VAL A 59 -12.80 0.52 14.71
C VAL A 59 -13.00 0.58 16.22
N GLN A 60 -11.89 0.59 16.97
CA GLN A 60 -11.88 0.78 18.42
C GLN A 60 -11.05 2.02 18.75
N GLU A 61 -11.70 3.06 19.27
CA GLU A 61 -11.04 4.27 19.76
C GLU A 61 -10.92 4.20 21.29
N LEU A 62 -9.70 4.45 21.78
CA LEU A 62 -9.42 4.60 23.21
C LEU A 62 -9.33 6.09 23.52
N LEU A 63 -10.29 6.60 24.28
CA LEU A 63 -10.31 7.98 24.75
C LEU A 63 -9.74 8.02 26.15
N PHE A 64 -8.58 8.68 26.29
CA PHE A 64 -7.94 8.94 27.56
C PHE A 64 -8.41 10.31 28.07
N SER A 65 -9.26 10.30 29.10
CA SER A 65 -9.49 11.49 29.92
C SER A 65 -8.67 11.39 31.21
N GLN A 66 -8.39 12.51 31.89
CA GLN A 66 -7.56 12.55 33.11
C GLN A 66 -8.06 11.64 34.25
N LYS A 67 -9.29 11.09 34.17
CA LYS A 67 -9.88 10.24 35.20
C LYS A 67 -10.54 8.96 34.69
N GLU A 68 -10.79 8.81 33.38
CA GLU A 68 -11.49 7.64 32.84
C GLU A 68 -10.94 7.25 31.46
N LEU A 69 -10.80 5.94 31.28
CA LEU A 69 -10.60 5.30 29.99
C LEU A 69 -11.98 4.94 29.43
N SER A 70 -12.42 5.61 28.37
CA SER A 70 -13.65 5.23 27.66
C SER A 70 -13.32 4.65 26.30
N THR A 71 -14.00 3.56 25.95
CA THR A 71 -13.79 2.85 24.68
C THR A 71 -14.98 3.09 23.77
N ARG A 72 -14.75 3.55 22.54
CA ARG A 72 -15.77 3.62 21.49
C ARG A 72 -15.50 2.52 20.46
N LYS A 73 -16.45 1.60 20.28
CA LYS A 73 -16.40 0.58 19.23
C LYS A 73 -17.42 0.93 18.14
N GLN A 74 -16.99 0.95 16.89
CA GLN A 74 -17.86 1.17 15.74
C GLN A 74 -17.69 0.00 14.77
N GLU A 75 -18.75 -0.76 14.56
CA GLU A 75 -18.79 -1.89 13.62
C GLU A 75 -19.23 -1.40 12.24
N PHE A 76 -18.60 -1.92 11.19
CA PHE A 76 -18.90 -1.58 9.81
C PHE A 76 -18.60 -2.76 8.90
N THR A 77 -19.10 -2.71 7.66
CA THR A 77 -18.79 -3.70 6.64
C THR A 77 -17.57 -3.25 5.83
N GLU A 78 -16.55 -4.09 5.79
CA GLU A 78 -15.44 -3.96 4.84
C GLU A 78 -15.85 -4.62 3.52
N TRP A 79 -16.13 -3.81 2.51
CA TRP A 79 -16.52 -4.29 1.19
C TRP A 79 -15.28 -4.69 0.40
N ASN A 80 -15.07 -5.99 0.22
CA ASN A 80 -13.95 -6.51 -0.53
C ASN A 80 -14.39 -7.07 -1.87
N PHE A 81 -13.65 -6.72 -2.92
CA PHE A 81 -13.79 -7.30 -4.24
C PHE A 81 -12.43 -7.81 -4.73
N HIS A 82 -12.38 -9.02 -5.27
CA HIS A 82 -11.14 -9.66 -5.71
C HIS A 82 -11.11 -9.87 -7.23
N GLY A 83 -9.91 -9.77 -7.80
CA GLY A 83 -9.62 -10.26 -9.15
C GLY A 83 -9.87 -11.77 -9.26
N ARG A 84 -10.03 -12.28 -10.49
CA ARG A 84 -10.41 -13.68 -10.74
C ARG A 84 -9.46 -14.69 -10.09
N ASN A 85 -8.18 -14.36 -10.03
CA ASN A 85 -7.13 -15.18 -9.44
C ASN A 85 -6.67 -14.64 -8.09
N ARG A 86 -7.45 -13.74 -7.47
CA ARG A 86 -7.09 -12.98 -6.26
C ARG A 86 -5.76 -12.22 -6.37
N GLU A 87 -5.37 -11.90 -7.60
CA GLU A 87 -4.15 -11.18 -7.95
C GLU A 87 -4.20 -9.70 -7.59
N LYS A 88 -5.41 -9.19 -7.39
CA LYS A 88 -5.70 -7.82 -6.98
C LYS A 88 -6.96 -7.79 -6.10
N ARG A 89 -7.09 -6.75 -5.29
CA ARG A 89 -8.23 -6.53 -4.39
C ARG A 89 -8.60 -5.05 -4.34
N LEU A 90 -9.88 -4.75 -4.49
CA LEU A 90 -10.48 -3.48 -4.10
C LEU A 90 -11.07 -3.64 -2.70
N THR A 91 -10.83 -2.67 -1.83
CA THR A 91 -11.45 -2.56 -0.52
C THR A 91 -12.08 -1.18 -0.37
N ILE A 92 -13.35 -1.14 0.02
CA ILE A 92 -14.10 0.08 0.30
C ILE A 92 -14.56 0.04 1.76
N ILE A 93 -14.25 1.10 2.50
CA ILE A 93 -14.62 1.32 3.91
C ILE A 93 -15.14 2.75 4.08
N PRO A 94 -15.81 3.10 5.19
CA PRO A 94 -16.34 4.44 5.38
C PRO A 94 -15.32 5.58 5.21
N GLU A 95 -14.06 5.37 5.59
CA GLU A 95 -13.02 6.39 5.62
C GLU A 95 -12.16 6.44 4.34
N ALA A 96 -12.21 5.40 3.51
CA ALA A 96 -11.26 5.25 2.41
C ALA A 96 -11.72 4.18 1.40
N PHE A 97 -11.13 4.23 0.21
CA PHE A 97 -11.03 3.02 -0.62
C PHE A 97 -9.64 2.88 -1.22
N PHE A 98 -9.26 1.65 -1.50
CA PHE A 98 -7.95 1.34 -2.03
C PHE A 98 -7.93 0.06 -2.86
N ILE A 99 -7.00 0.00 -3.80
CA ILE A 99 -6.73 -1.18 -4.61
C ILE A 99 -5.32 -1.68 -4.26
N VAL A 100 -5.20 -2.98 -4.00
CA VAL A 100 -3.94 -3.69 -3.83
C VAL A 100 -3.74 -4.63 -5.01
N HIS A 101 -2.66 -4.45 -5.77
CA HIS A 101 -2.19 -5.40 -6.77
C HIS A 101 -1.07 -6.25 -6.15
N LYS A 102 -1.29 -7.56 -6.00
CA LYS A 102 -0.27 -8.55 -5.60
C LYS A 102 0.56 -9.04 -6.78
N LYS A 103 0.03 -8.88 -7.99
CA LYS A 103 0.74 -9.12 -9.24
C LYS A 103 0.60 -7.89 -10.12
N TYR A 104 1.53 -6.95 -9.95
CA TYR A 104 1.54 -5.71 -10.71
C TYR A 104 2.23 -5.90 -12.06
N GLU A 105 1.54 -5.52 -13.13
CA GLU A 105 2.07 -5.62 -14.49
C GLU A 105 2.46 -4.26 -15.06
N ARG A 106 1.54 -3.29 -15.02
CA ARG A 106 1.71 -1.97 -15.63
C ARG A 106 0.93 -0.89 -14.89
N TYR A 107 1.44 0.34 -14.96
CA TYR A 107 0.81 1.50 -14.32
C TYR A 107 -0.54 1.83 -14.94
N GLU A 108 -0.67 1.71 -16.25
CA GLU A 108 -1.88 2.05 -16.99
C GLU A 108 -3.07 1.18 -16.55
N ASN A 109 -2.82 -0.10 -16.26
CA ASN A 109 -3.85 -1.00 -15.76
C ASN A 109 -4.36 -0.53 -14.39
N LEU A 110 -3.43 -0.27 -13.45
CA LEU A 110 -3.77 0.23 -12.11
C LEU A 110 -4.52 1.56 -12.19
N ARG A 111 -4.02 2.50 -13.01
CA ARG A 111 -4.62 3.82 -13.20
C ARG A 111 -6.05 3.69 -13.70
N ASN A 112 -6.27 2.94 -14.79
CA ASN A 112 -7.60 2.83 -15.39
C ASN A 112 -8.60 2.17 -14.45
N GLU A 113 -8.18 1.10 -13.75
CA GLU A 113 -9.03 0.45 -12.74
C GLU A 113 -9.38 1.42 -11.61
N PHE A 114 -8.39 2.13 -11.08
CA PHE A 114 -8.58 3.06 -9.97
C PHE A 114 -9.46 4.25 -10.36
N THR A 115 -9.20 4.89 -11.50
CA THR A 115 -10.00 6.04 -11.95
C THR A 115 -11.44 5.63 -12.25
N THR A 116 -11.67 4.44 -12.81
CA THR A 116 -13.03 3.94 -13.06
C THR A 116 -13.83 3.78 -11.76
N ILE A 117 -13.21 3.24 -10.71
CA ILE A 117 -13.84 3.14 -9.39
C ILE A 117 -14.02 4.52 -8.76
N LEU A 118 -13.00 5.37 -8.81
CA LEU A 118 -13.03 6.73 -8.25
C LEU A 118 -14.15 7.57 -8.86
N GLU A 119 -14.30 7.54 -10.18
CA GLU A 119 -15.37 8.25 -10.89
C GLU A 119 -16.75 7.75 -10.47
N SER A 120 -16.96 6.42 -10.45
CA SER A 120 -18.22 5.83 -9.97
C SER A 120 -18.53 6.22 -8.51
N PHE A 121 -17.50 6.28 -7.67
CA PHE A 121 -17.60 6.65 -6.27
C PHE A 121 -17.97 8.13 -6.07
N LEU A 122 -17.22 9.05 -6.69
CA LEU A 122 -17.44 10.49 -6.56
C LEU A 122 -18.75 10.95 -7.23
N ASN A 123 -19.18 10.29 -8.31
CA ASN A 123 -20.47 10.55 -8.93
C ASN A 123 -21.65 10.12 -8.03
N HIS A 124 -21.46 9.14 -7.15
CA HIS A 124 -22.50 8.72 -6.22
C HIS A 124 -22.48 9.54 -4.92
N PHE A 125 -21.30 9.77 -4.36
CA PHE A 125 -21.11 10.52 -3.12
C PHE A 125 -20.62 11.93 -3.42
N GLU A 126 -21.53 12.82 -3.82
CA GLU A 126 -21.19 14.21 -4.18
C GLU A 126 -20.51 14.99 -3.03
N GLN A 127 -20.76 14.59 -1.78
CA GLN A 127 -20.17 15.21 -0.58
C GLN A 127 -18.82 14.58 -0.19
N ALA A 128 -18.38 13.50 -0.85
CA ALA A 128 -17.12 12.85 -0.54
C ALA A 128 -15.95 13.78 -0.93
N GLN A 129 -15.18 14.18 0.07
CA GLN A 129 -13.97 14.98 -0.12
C GLN A 129 -12.73 14.10 0.10
N PRO A 130 -11.91 13.87 -0.93
CA PRO A 130 -10.61 13.22 -0.75
C PRO A 130 -9.70 14.06 0.14
N SER A 131 -9.14 13.46 1.19
CA SER A 131 -8.13 14.09 2.06
C SER A 131 -6.71 13.75 1.63
N ARG A 132 -6.48 12.56 1.09
CA ARG A 132 -5.17 12.10 0.63
C ARG A 132 -5.32 11.11 -0.51
N LEU A 133 -4.50 11.28 -1.55
CA LEU A 133 -4.21 10.25 -2.54
C LEU A 133 -2.80 9.70 -2.29
N GLY A 134 -2.68 8.39 -2.17
CA GLY A 134 -1.40 7.71 -1.94
C GLY A 134 -1.18 6.59 -2.94
N LEU A 135 0.05 6.48 -3.44
CA LEU A 135 0.53 5.36 -4.24
C LEU A 135 1.78 4.78 -3.58
N ARG A 136 1.74 3.50 -3.25
CA ARG A 136 2.83 2.79 -2.56
C ARG A 136 3.27 1.60 -3.38
N TYR A 137 4.57 1.53 -3.65
CA TYR A 137 5.23 0.37 -4.21
C TYR A 137 5.97 -0.36 -3.09
N ILE A 138 5.68 -1.65 -2.92
CA ILE A 138 6.35 -2.51 -1.95
C ILE A 138 7.25 -3.46 -2.74
N ASN A 139 8.56 -3.26 -2.60
CA ASN A 139 9.58 -4.13 -3.17
C ASN A 139 10.07 -5.10 -2.10
N GLN A 140 10.10 -6.39 -2.43
CA GLN A 140 10.68 -7.43 -1.59
C GLN A 140 11.71 -8.21 -2.39
N LEU A 141 12.97 -8.10 -1.96
CA LEU A 141 14.09 -8.84 -2.52
C LEU A 141 14.31 -10.10 -1.69
N ASP A 142 13.98 -11.25 -2.27
CA ASP A 142 14.36 -12.56 -1.71
C ASP A 142 15.73 -12.96 -2.30
N LEU A 143 16.78 -12.61 -1.56
CA LEU A 143 18.16 -12.85 -1.95
C LEU A 143 18.58 -14.25 -1.50
N GLN A 144 18.73 -15.15 -2.47
CA GLN A 144 19.30 -16.48 -2.22
C GLN A 144 20.82 -16.39 -2.28
N GLY A 145 21.49 -16.54 -1.14
CA GLY A 145 22.94 -16.48 -1.04
C GLY A 145 23.46 -16.66 0.39
N PRO A 146 24.77 -16.85 0.57
CA PRO A 146 25.37 -17.07 1.88
C PRO A 146 25.43 -15.80 2.73
N SER A 147 25.35 -14.61 2.11
CA SER A 147 25.39 -13.32 2.80
C SER A 147 24.10 -12.53 2.54
N PRO A 148 23.26 -12.28 3.57
CA PRO A 148 22.05 -11.48 3.43
C PRO A 148 22.34 -9.98 3.25
N LEU A 149 23.61 -9.54 3.29
CA LEU A 149 24.04 -8.15 3.14
C LEU A 149 24.63 -7.85 1.75
N ASP A 150 24.78 -8.84 0.87
CA ASP A 150 25.34 -8.64 -0.47
C ASP A 150 24.29 -8.09 -1.45
N TRP A 151 24.09 -6.77 -1.41
CA TRP A 151 23.04 -6.06 -2.16
C TRP A 151 23.59 -5.26 -3.36
N GLN A 152 24.90 -5.32 -3.61
CA GLN A 152 25.62 -4.49 -4.60
C GLN A 152 25.11 -4.64 -6.04
N ASN A 153 24.55 -5.82 -6.36
CA ASN A 153 23.99 -6.10 -7.69
C ASN A 153 22.50 -5.75 -7.82
N TYR A 154 21.84 -5.36 -6.73
CA TYR A 154 20.38 -5.14 -6.67
C TYR A 154 20.01 -3.70 -6.38
N ILE A 155 20.84 -2.98 -5.61
CA ILE A 155 20.59 -1.60 -5.19
C ILE A 155 21.84 -0.75 -5.49
N SER A 156 21.63 0.52 -5.84
CA SER A 156 22.73 1.48 -6.03
C SER A 156 23.66 1.54 -4.83
N ASN A 157 24.97 1.57 -5.08
CA ASN A 157 25.99 1.67 -4.05
C ASN A 157 25.80 2.88 -3.13
N ASP A 158 25.24 3.98 -3.63
CA ASP A 158 24.97 5.20 -2.84
C ASP A 158 24.00 4.95 -1.67
N LEU A 159 23.17 3.91 -1.77
CA LEU A 159 22.22 3.51 -0.73
C LEU A 159 22.79 2.45 0.23
N LEU A 160 23.93 1.82 -0.10
CA LEU A 160 24.48 0.69 0.65
C LEU A 160 25.35 1.10 1.84
N GLY A 161 25.68 2.38 2.02
CA GLY A 161 26.48 2.85 3.15
C GLY A 161 25.88 2.51 4.53
N LEU A 162 24.59 2.21 4.60
CA LEU A 162 23.93 1.76 5.84
C LEU A 162 24.33 0.35 6.25
N PHE A 163 24.76 -0.49 5.31
CA PHE A 163 25.17 -1.87 5.56
C PHE A 163 26.64 -2.00 5.94
N SER A 164 27.43 -0.93 5.87
CA SER A 164 28.84 -0.96 6.26
C SER A 164 29.08 -0.80 7.76
N TYR A 165 28.03 -0.51 8.54
CA TYR A 165 28.15 -0.43 9.99
C TYR A 165 28.22 -1.83 10.59
N ASP A 166 29.35 -2.15 11.21
CA ASP A 166 29.64 -3.45 11.82
C ASP A 166 30.11 -3.27 13.26
N ILE A 167 29.73 -4.21 14.13
CA ILE A 167 30.17 -4.29 15.52
C ILE A 167 30.79 -5.67 15.71
N GLU A 168 32.04 -5.72 16.17
CA GLU A 168 32.73 -6.99 16.40
C GLU A 168 31.91 -7.93 17.28
N GLY A 169 31.63 -9.13 16.76
CA GLY A 169 30.83 -10.15 17.43
C GLY A 169 29.31 -9.94 17.37
N GLY A 170 28.82 -8.90 16.68
CA GLY A 170 27.41 -8.62 16.48
C GLY A 170 26.96 -8.89 15.04
N SER A 171 25.69 -9.25 14.88
CA SER A 171 25.01 -9.28 13.57
C SER A 171 23.83 -8.32 13.61
N PRO A 172 23.59 -7.52 12.55
CA PRO A 172 22.46 -6.61 12.54
C PRO A 172 21.13 -7.38 12.54
N SER A 173 20.33 -7.19 13.59
CA SER A 173 18.98 -7.78 13.67
C SER A 173 17.94 -6.98 12.88
N ARG A 174 18.20 -5.70 12.60
CA ARG A 174 17.36 -4.82 11.77
C ARG A 174 18.17 -3.61 11.30
N ILE A 175 18.04 -3.22 10.04
CA ILE A 175 18.58 -1.97 9.48
C ILE A 175 17.51 -1.37 8.58
N PHE A 176 17.13 -0.10 8.77
CA PHE A 176 16.25 0.58 7.83
C PHE A 176 16.54 2.07 7.80
N HIS A 177 16.29 2.68 6.66
CA HIS A 177 16.41 4.11 6.45
C HIS A 177 15.13 4.67 5.83
N ASN A 178 14.89 5.96 6.08
CA ASN A 178 13.76 6.69 5.55
C ASN A 178 14.27 7.97 4.91
N ILE A 179 14.02 8.16 3.62
CA ILE A 179 14.30 9.39 2.90
C ILE A 179 12.94 10.01 2.55
N GLU A 180 12.71 11.24 3.01
CA GLU A 180 11.50 11.99 2.71
C GLU A 180 11.87 13.19 1.86
N VAL A 181 11.24 13.30 0.69
CA VAL A 181 11.47 14.36 -0.29
C VAL A 181 10.13 15.02 -0.59
N VAL A 182 10.08 16.34 -0.43
CA VAL A 182 8.95 17.16 -0.88
C VAL A 182 9.19 17.51 -2.35
N LEU A 183 8.28 17.10 -3.22
CA LEU A 183 8.29 17.34 -4.66
C LEU A 183 7.01 18.06 -5.05
N ASP A 184 7.07 19.39 -5.16
CA ASP A 184 5.92 20.26 -5.46
C ASP A 184 4.67 19.86 -4.64
N ASP A 185 3.73 19.15 -5.26
CA ASP A 185 2.45 18.73 -4.70
C ASP A 185 2.46 17.36 -4.00
N PHE A 186 3.61 16.66 -3.96
CA PHE A 186 3.72 15.30 -3.45
C PHE A 186 4.86 15.12 -2.44
N ASN A 187 4.63 14.26 -1.45
CA ASN A 187 5.68 13.78 -0.55
C ASN A 187 6.10 12.39 -0.98
N LEU A 188 7.34 12.24 -1.44
CA LEU A 188 7.95 10.96 -1.71
C LEU A 188 8.61 10.45 -0.43
N ARG A 189 8.16 9.28 0.03
CA ARG A 189 8.80 8.55 1.12
C ARG A 189 9.45 7.29 0.57
N PHE A 190 10.78 7.24 0.61
CA PHE A 190 11.56 6.07 0.24
C PHE A 190 12.10 5.37 1.50
N GLN A 191 11.52 4.22 1.83
CA GLN A 191 11.91 3.40 2.96
C GLN A 191 12.53 2.10 2.47
N PHE A 192 13.75 1.79 2.93
CA PHE A 192 14.49 0.60 2.51
C PHE A 192 15.40 0.08 3.63
N GLY A 193 15.83 -1.18 3.51
CA GLY A 193 16.73 -1.86 4.43
C GLY A 193 16.33 -3.30 4.72
N ILE A 194 16.95 -3.89 5.74
CA ILE A 194 16.66 -5.23 6.25
C ILE A 194 15.54 -5.15 7.28
N HIS A 195 14.35 -5.54 6.85
CA HIS A 195 13.22 -5.69 7.73
C HIS A 195 13.27 -7.08 8.36
N ASN A 196 13.42 -7.15 9.68
CA ASN A 196 13.22 -8.38 10.42
C ASN A 196 11.76 -8.39 10.94
N PRO A 197 10.87 -9.20 10.35
CA PRO A 197 9.47 -9.27 10.78
C PRO A 197 9.32 -9.85 12.19
N ASP A 198 10.30 -10.61 12.67
CA ASP A 198 10.29 -11.22 13.99
C ASP A 198 10.84 -10.27 15.07
N TYR A 199 11.40 -9.11 14.72
CA TYR A 199 11.96 -8.17 15.70
C TYR A 199 10.93 -7.69 16.74
N PRO A 200 11.27 -7.63 18.05
CA PRO A 200 12.58 -7.85 18.65
C PRO A 200 12.85 -9.31 19.05
N ALA A 201 12.01 -10.26 18.64
CA ALA A 201 12.24 -11.67 18.95
C ALA A 201 13.59 -12.11 18.35
N SER A 202 14.46 -12.55 19.26
CA SER A 202 15.77 -13.14 19.00
C SER A 202 15.64 -14.62 18.66
#